data_AF-A0A2P5N157-F1
#
_entry.id   AF-A0A2P5N157-F1
#
_cell.length_a   1.000
_cell.length_b   1.000
_cell.length_c   1.000
_cell.angle_alpha   90.00
_cell.angle_beta   90.00
_cell.angle_gamma   90.00
#
_symmetry.space_group_name_H-M   'P 1'
#
loop_
_entity.id
_entity.type
_entity.pdbx_description
1 polymer ?
#
loop_
_entity_poly.entity_id
_entity_poly.type
_entity_poly.pdbx_seq_one_letter_code
_entity_poly.pdbx_strand_id
1 'polypeptide(L)'
;MIETLLGGLLGGAFRLAPELLKWLDRKGERGHELSMQDKALEFEKLRGAQKMAEIGASSDAAWNTGALEALKDAVRSQGEKTGVAWADALSSSVRPVITYWFMALYCSAKTAAFVAAINAGSGWEAAVVHAWTEADQALWAGVINFWFLGRVFDRGRS
;
A
#
# COMPACT_ATOMS: atom_id res chain seq x y z
N MET A 1 25.49 39.96 76.44
CA MET A 1 24.48 40.72 75.65
C MET A 1 24.45 40.23 74.19
N ILE A 2 25.58 39.82 73.62
CA ILE A 2 25.65 39.21 72.28
C ILE A 2 25.20 37.74 72.29
N GLU A 3 25.47 36.96 73.35
CA GLU A 3 25.02 35.55 73.42
C GLU A 3 23.50 35.39 73.54
N THR A 4 22.80 36.30 74.21
CA THR A 4 21.33 36.26 74.34
C THR A 4 20.61 36.69 73.06
N LEU A 5 21.18 37.64 72.31
CA LEU A 5 20.68 38.01 70.98
C LEU A 5 20.95 36.88 69.97
N LEU A 6 22.12 36.25 70.00
CA LEU A 6 22.44 35.09 69.16
C LEU A 6 21.59 33.86 69.53
N GLY A 7 21.36 33.59 70.82
CA GLY A 7 20.53 32.48 71.29
C GLY A 7 19.05 32.63 70.92
N GLY A 8 18.51 33.86 70.99
CA GLY A 8 17.14 34.15 70.53
C GLY A 8 16.98 34.04 69.01
N LEU A 9 17.98 34.47 68.24
CA LEU A 9 18.00 34.40 66.78
C LEU A 9 18.18 32.95 66.28
N LEU A 10 19.07 32.18 66.92
CA LEU A 10 19.23 30.73 66.68
C LEU A 10 17.97 29.94 67.08
N GLY A 11 17.31 30.29 68.19
CA GLY A 11 16.04 29.69 68.58
C GLY A 11 14.88 29.99 67.61
N GLY A 12 14.85 31.19 67.04
CA GLY A 12 13.93 31.54 65.96
C GLY A 12 14.19 30.76 64.66
N ALA A 13 15.46 30.62 64.28
CA ALA A 13 15.87 29.83 63.12
C ALA A 13 15.52 28.34 63.27
N PHE A 14 15.69 27.76 64.46
CA PHE A 14 15.33 26.36 64.75
C PHE A 14 13.82 26.10 64.76
N ARG A 15 12.97 27.12 64.97
CA ARG A 15 11.51 27.01 64.81
C ARG A 15 11.06 27.04 63.35
N LEU A 16 11.79 27.75 62.49
CA LEU A 16 11.53 27.81 61.05
C LEU A 16 12.10 26.59 60.31
N ALA A 17 13.17 25.97 60.81
CA ALA A 17 13.76 24.75 60.24
C ALA A 17 12.74 23.61 59.98
N PRO A 18 11.88 23.20 60.94
CA PRO A 18 10.88 22.16 60.69
C PRO A 18 9.80 22.59 59.69
N GLU A 19 9.50 23.88 59.59
CA GLU A 19 8.53 24.39 58.62
C GLU A 19 9.11 24.44 57.20
N LEU A 20 10.41 24.75 57.09
CA LEU A 20 11.16 24.69 55.83
C LEU A 20 11.30 23.24 55.32
N LEU A 21 11.56 22.29 56.23
CA LEU A 21 11.55 20.86 55.90
C LEU A 21 10.18 20.39 55.42
N LYS A 22 9.09 20.76 56.12
CA LYS A 22 7.71 20.44 55.68
C LYS A 22 7.37 21.04 54.32
N TRP A 23 7.86 22.25 54.03
CA TRP A 23 7.65 22.88 52.73
C TRP A 23 8.39 22.15 51.61
N LEU A 24 9.64 21.75 51.85
CA LEU A 24 10.41 20.92 50.92
C LEU A 24 9.74 19.57 50.66
N ASP A 25 9.20 18.94 51.70
CA ASP A 25 8.52 17.63 51.60
C ASP A 25 7.24 17.74 50.77
N ARG A 26 6.38 18.74 51.06
CA ARG A 26 5.18 19.04 50.26
C ARG A 26 5.49 19.36 48.81
N LYS A 27 6.63 20.02 48.55
CA LYS A 27 7.08 20.30 47.18
C LYS A 27 7.54 19.02 46.48
N GLY A 28 8.18 18.10 47.21
CA GLY A 28 8.53 16.76 46.73
C GLY A 28 7.32 15.91 46.39
N GLU A 29 6.33 15.81 47.29
CA GLU A 29 5.08 15.05 47.07
C GLU A 29 4.31 15.56 45.84
N ARG A 30 4.14 16.88 45.71
CA ARG A 30 3.49 17.47 44.53
C ARG A 30 4.25 17.21 43.23
N GLY A 31 5.59 17.26 43.28
CA GLY A 31 6.43 16.89 42.14
C GLY A 31 6.29 15.41 41.78
N HIS A 32 6.15 14.55 42.78
CA HIS A 32 5.91 13.12 42.58
C HIS A 32 4.53 12.85 41.97
N GLU A 33 3.47 13.48 42.48
CA GLU A 33 2.11 13.40 41.93
C GLU A 33 2.03 13.90 40.49
N LEU A 34 2.72 15.00 40.17
CA LEU A 34 2.82 15.49 38.79
C LEU A 34 3.53 14.47 37.90
N SER A 35 4.65 13.91 38.35
CA SER A 35 5.38 12.89 37.58
C SER A 35 4.57 11.61 37.34
N MET A 36 3.68 11.26 38.28
CA MET A 36 2.77 10.13 38.14
C MET A 36 1.65 10.44 37.14
N GLN A 37 1.07 11.64 37.21
CA GLN A 37 0.05 12.10 36.26
C GLN A 37 0.61 12.21 34.83
N ASP A 38 1.82 12.75 34.67
CA ASP A 38 2.48 12.85 33.37
C ASP A 38 2.71 11.48 32.75
N LYS A 39 3.19 10.50 33.53
CA LYS A 39 3.35 9.11 33.06
C LYS A 39 2.03 8.45 32.70
N ALA A 40 0.97 8.69 33.46
CA ALA A 40 -0.36 8.18 33.12
C ALA A 40 -0.86 8.78 31.79
N LEU A 41 -0.64 10.07 31.58
CA LEU A 41 -1.00 10.77 30.35
C LEU A 41 -0.16 10.29 29.15
N GLU A 42 1.13 10.03 29.34
CA GLU A 42 1.98 9.39 28.31
C GLU A 42 1.48 7.98 27.97
N PHE A 43 1.09 7.20 28.97
CA PHE A 43 0.53 5.86 28.74
C PHE A 43 -0.79 5.92 27.95
N GLU A 44 -1.68 6.86 28.28
CA GLU A 44 -2.91 7.09 27.51
C GLU A 44 -2.64 7.55 26.09
N LYS A 45 -1.66 8.45 25.89
CA LYS A 45 -1.22 8.87 24.54
C LYS A 45 -0.71 7.68 23.73
N LEU A 46 0.13 6.83 24.31
CA LEU A 46 0.65 5.63 23.66
C LEU A 46 -0.46 4.65 23.32
N ARG A 47 -1.40 4.42 24.25
CA ARG A 47 -2.55 3.55 24.02
C ARG A 47 -3.48 4.12 22.92
N GLY A 48 -3.70 5.43 22.92
CA GLY A 48 -4.44 6.13 21.88
C GLY A 48 -3.78 5.98 20.51
N ALA A 49 -2.46 6.17 20.43
CA ALA A 49 -1.68 5.99 19.21
C ALA A 49 -1.74 4.56 18.68
N GLN A 50 -1.61 3.55 19.57
CA GLN A 50 -1.74 2.14 19.20
C GLN A 50 -3.14 1.83 18.65
N LYS A 51 -4.20 2.31 19.31
CA LYS A 51 -5.57 2.12 18.85
C LYS A 51 -5.82 2.77 17.49
N MET A 52 -5.27 3.96 17.25
CA MET A 52 -5.34 4.62 15.95
C MET A 52 -4.59 3.85 14.87
N ALA A 53 -3.42 3.28 15.19
CA ALA A 53 -2.67 2.44 14.27
C ALA A 53 -3.43 1.14 13.92
N GLU A 54 -4.08 0.51 14.89
CA GLU A 54 -4.94 -0.67 14.66
C GLU A 54 -6.16 -0.35 13.78
N ILE A 55 -6.82 0.79 14.03
CA ILE A 55 -7.92 1.27 13.18
C ILE A 55 -7.42 1.56 11.74
N GLY A 56 -6.26 2.21 11.60
CA GLY A 56 -5.64 2.45 10.30
C GLY A 56 -5.36 1.14 9.55
N ALA A 57 -4.70 0.18 10.20
CA ALA A 57 -4.36 -1.11 9.61
C ALA A 57 -5.61 -1.92 9.21
N SER A 58 -6.67 -1.90 10.03
CA SER A 58 -7.94 -2.58 9.70
C SER A 58 -8.70 -1.89 8.56
N SER A 59 -8.67 -0.55 8.50
CA SER A 59 -9.24 0.23 7.39
C SER A 59 -8.50 -0.03 6.08
N ASP A 60 -7.17 -0.06 6.10
CA ASP A 60 -6.34 -0.35 4.93
C ASP A 60 -6.57 -1.79 4.45
N ALA A 61 -6.71 -2.75 5.37
CA ALA A 61 -7.08 -4.12 5.02
C ALA A 61 -8.48 -4.18 4.37
N ALA A 62 -9.47 -3.47 4.91
CA ALA A 62 -10.84 -3.42 4.38
C ALA A 62 -10.91 -2.72 3.01
N TRP A 63 -10.12 -1.67 2.79
CA TRP A 63 -10.01 -1.01 1.48
C TRP A 63 -9.41 -1.95 0.44
N ASN A 64 -8.31 -2.62 0.80
CA ASN A 64 -7.64 -3.56 -0.10
C ASN A 64 -8.54 -4.75 -0.45
N THR A 65 -9.34 -5.27 0.50
CA THR A 65 -10.31 -6.34 0.20
C THR A 65 -11.48 -5.84 -0.63
N GLY A 66 -12.02 -4.65 -0.37
CA GLY A 66 -13.10 -4.06 -1.15
C GLY A 66 -12.71 -3.79 -2.62
N ALA A 67 -11.51 -3.28 -2.86
CA ALA A 67 -10.98 -3.09 -4.21
C ALA A 67 -10.77 -4.43 -4.94
N LEU A 68 -10.28 -5.45 -4.23
CA LEU A 68 -10.14 -6.82 -4.76
C LEU A 68 -11.49 -7.46 -5.07
N GLU A 69 -12.50 -7.27 -4.22
CA GLU A 69 -13.85 -7.80 -4.43
C GLU A 69 -14.52 -7.10 -5.62
N ALA A 70 -14.37 -5.78 -5.76
CA ALA A 70 -14.85 -5.03 -6.92
C ALA A 70 -14.18 -5.49 -8.24
N LEU A 71 -12.87 -5.74 -8.20
CA LEU A 71 -12.14 -6.28 -9.35
C LEU A 71 -12.61 -7.71 -9.69
N LYS A 72 -12.86 -8.52 -8.67
CA LYS A 72 -13.39 -9.89 -8.80
C LYS A 72 -14.81 -9.88 -9.38
N ASP A 73 -15.69 -8.98 -8.95
CA ASP A 73 -17.05 -8.84 -9.47
C ASP A 73 -17.05 -8.35 -10.93
N ALA A 74 -16.15 -7.43 -11.28
CA ALA A 74 -15.95 -7.00 -12.68
C ALA A 74 -15.43 -8.12 -13.59
N VAL A 75 -14.62 -9.05 -13.05
CA VAL A 75 -14.16 -10.24 -13.80
C VAL A 75 -15.27 -11.31 -13.87
N ARG A 76 -16.02 -11.50 -12.79
CA ARG A 76 -17.12 -12.48 -12.70
C ARG A 76 -18.27 -12.13 -13.64
N SER A 77 -18.68 -10.85 -13.68
CA SER A 77 -19.74 -10.37 -14.56
C SER A 77 -19.42 -10.53 -16.05
N GLN A 78 -18.13 -10.61 -16.44
CA GLN A 78 -17.74 -10.97 -17.81
C GLN A 78 -17.97 -12.45 -18.16
N GLY A 79 -18.22 -13.32 -17.17
CA GLY A 79 -18.46 -14.75 -17.35
C GLY A 79 -19.87 -15.22 -16.99
N GLU A 80 -20.72 -14.36 -16.43
CA GLU A 80 -22.09 -14.73 -16.06
C GLU A 80 -23.00 -14.75 -17.29
N LYS A 81 -23.62 -15.92 -17.52
CA LYS A 81 -24.58 -16.14 -18.59
C LYS A 81 -25.91 -15.51 -18.20
N THR A 82 -26.43 -14.65 -19.07
CA THR A 82 -27.73 -13.98 -18.93
C THR A 82 -28.91 -14.94 -19.05
N GLY A 83 -28.67 -16.18 -19.50
CA GLY A 83 -29.70 -17.20 -19.72
C GLY A 83 -30.36 -17.11 -21.10
N VAL A 84 -30.02 -16.07 -21.87
CA VAL A 84 -30.46 -15.88 -23.25
C VAL A 84 -29.38 -16.41 -24.19
N ALA A 85 -29.60 -17.59 -24.76
CA ALA A 85 -28.59 -18.34 -25.50
C ALA A 85 -27.90 -17.55 -26.63
N TRP A 86 -28.62 -16.70 -27.36
CA TRP A 86 -28.02 -15.90 -28.43
C TRP A 86 -27.18 -14.73 -27.91
N ALA A 87 -27.61 -14.10 -26.79
CA ALA A 87 -26.88 -13.00 -26.17
C ALA A 87 -25.59 -13.51 -25.51
N ASP A 88 -25.66 -14.68 -24.86
CA ASP A 88 -24.52 -15.35 -24.27
C ASP A 88 -23.54 -15.87 -25.32
N ALA A 89 -24.04 -16.41 -26.45
CA ALA A 89 -23.21 -16.81 -27.59
C ALA A 89 -22.50 -15.59 -28.21
N LEU A 90 -23.20 -14.47 -28.40
CA LEU A 90 -22.61 -13.23 -28.89
C LEU A 90 -21.54 -12.73 -27.91
N SER A 91 -21.90 -12.54 -26.63
CA SER A 91 -21.01 -12.04 -25.58
C SER A 91 -19.74 -12.87 -25.42
N SER A 92 -19.87 -14.20 -25.38
CA SER A 92 -18.73 -15.12 -25.28
C SER A 92 -17.84 -15.11 -26.52
N SER A 93 -18.40 -14.83 -27.70
CA SER A 93 -17.65 -14.74 -28.96
C SER A 93 -16.89 -13.43 -29.17
N VAL A 94 -17.33 -12.33 -28.56
CA VAL A 94 -16.72 -11.00 -28.76
C VAL A 94 -15.23 -11.00 -28.44
N ARG A 95 -14.83 -11.59 -27.30
CA ARG A 95 -13.43 -11.62 -26.88
C ARG A 95 -12.55 -12.39 -27.88
N PRO A 96 -12.82 -13.65 -28.24
CA PRO A 96 -12.08 -14.37 -29.28
C PRO A 96 -12.08 -13.65 -30.64
N VAL A 97 -13.24 -13.13 -31.09
CA VAL A 97 -13.36 -12.47 -32.39
C VAL A 97 -12.48 -11.23 -32.47
N ILE A 98 -12.52 -10.37 -31.45
CA ILE A 98 -11.66 -9.18 -31.40
C ILE A 98 -10.19 -9.61 -31.39
N THR A 99 -9.80 -10.60 -30.59
CA THR A 99 -8.41 -11.09 -30.55
C THR A 99 -7.94 -11.59 -31.92
N TYR A 100 -8.72 -12.44 -32.58
CA TYR A 100 -8.35 -12.96 -33.90
C TYR A 100 -8.32 -11.85 -34.95
N TRP A 101 -9.25 -10.90 -34.90
CA TRP A 101 -9.28 -9.77 -35.81
C TRP A 101 -8.06 -8.87 -35.66
N PHE A 102 -7.69 -8.49 -34.43
CA PHE A 102 -6.48 -7.72 -34.16
C PHE A 102 -5.22 -8.46 -34.59
N MET A 103 -5.14 -9.77 -34.34
CA MET A 103 -4.02 -10.59 -34.80
C MET A 103 -3.95 -10.64 -36.33
N ALA A 104 -5.08 -10.80 -37.01
CA ALA A 104 -5.15 -10.81 -38.47
C ALA A 104 -4.70 -9.47 -39.06
N LEU A 105 -5.18 -8.35 -38.51
CA LEU A 105 -4.75 -7.00 -38.90
C LEU A 105 -3.25 -6.81 -38.67
N TYR A 106 -2.73 -7.21 -37.51
CA TYR A 106 -1.31 -7.15 -37.19
C TYR A 106 -0.46 -7.94 -38.19
N CYS A 107 -0.81 -9.21 -38.44
CA CYS A 107 -0.13 -10.05 -39.44
C CYS A 107 -0.18 -9.42 -40.84
N SER A 108 -1.35 -8.92 -41.25
CA SER A 108 -1.51 -8.27 -42.56
C SER A 108 -0.63 -7.04 -42.72
N ALA A 109 -0.54 -6.19 -41.69
CA ALA A 109 0.28 -4.99 -41.71
C ALA A 109 1.78 -5.34 -41.75
N LYS A 110 2.21 -6.34 -40.97
CA LYS A 110 3.60 -6.83 -40.99
C LYS A 110 3.97 -7.46 -42.34
N THR A 111 3.09 -8.28 -42.91
CA THR A 111 3.30 -8.85 -44.24
C THR A 111 3.36 -7.76 -45.30
N ALA A 112 2.48 -6.75 -45.25
CA ALA A 112 2.50 -5.63 -46.19
C ALA A 112 3.81 -4.83 -46.09
N ALA A 113 4.28 -4.53 -44.87
CA ALA A 113 5.54 -3.83 -44.65
C ALA A 113 6.74 -4.65 -45.16
N PHE A 114 6.74 -5.96 -44.91
CA PHE A 114 7.78 -6.86 -45.40
C PHE A 114 7.81 -6.94 -46.94
N VAL A 115 6.65 -7.14 -47.57
CA VAL A 115 6.54 -7.19 -49.04
C VAL A 115 6.95 -5.85 -49.67
N ALA A 116 6.59 -4.73 -49.04
CA ALA A 116 7.04 -3.41 -49.50
C ALA A 116 8.58 -3.27 -49.46
N ALA A 117 9.23 -3.75 -48.39
CA ALA A 117 10.69 -3.73 -48.28
C ALA A 117 11.38 -4.58 -49.35
N ILE A 118 10.85 -5.79 -49.62
CA ILE A 118 11.34 -6.66 -50.69
C ILE A 118 11.17 -6.00 -52.06
N ASN A 119 10.00 -5.42 -52.33
CA ASN A 119 9.74 -4.71 -53.59
C ASN A 119 10.61 -3.46 -53.76
N ALA A 120 11.04 -2.84 -52.67
CA ALA A 120 11.99 -1.72 -52.68
C ALA A 120 13.46 -2.18 -52.90
N GLY A 121 13.70 -3.47 -53.13
CA GLY A 121 15.03 -4.02 -53.39
C GLY A 121 15.83 -4.37 -52.14
N SER A 122 15.20 -4.39 -50.95
CA SER A 122 15.88 -4.84 -49.74
C SER A 122 16.14 -6.35 -49.78
N GLY A 123 17.32 -6.77 -49.32
CA GLY A 123 17.60 -8.20 -49.12
C GLY A 123 16.68 -8.80 -48.05
N TRP A 124 16.37 -10.10 -48.20
CA TRP A 124 15.45 -10.82 -47.30
C TRP A 124 15.84 -10.69 -45.83
N GLU A 125 17.13 -10.85 -45.52
CA GLU A 125 17.66 -10.74 -44.16
C GLU A 125 17.40 -9.35 -43.56
N ALA A 126 17.73 -8.28 -44.31
CA ALA A 126 17.50 -6.91 -43.89
C ALA A 126 15.99 -6.61 -43.71
N ALA A 127 15.14 -7.13 -44.60
CA ALA A 127 13.70 -6.96 -44.53
C ALA A 127 13.09 -7.65 -43.30
N VAL A 128 13.57 -8.85 -42.92
CA VAL A 128 13.12 -9.55 -41.71
C VAL A 128 13.54 -8.79 -40.45
N VAL A 129 14.80 -8.36 -40.38
CA VAL A 129 15.31 -7.61 -39.23
C VAL A 129 14.58 -6.27 -39.07
N HIS A 130 14.22 -5.58 -40.16
CA HIS A 130 13.41 -4.37 -40.10
C HIS A 130 11.93 -4.63 -39.78
N ALA A 131 11.36 -5.75 -40.22
CA ALA A 131 9.99 -6.10 -39.89
C ALA A 131 9.82 -6.42 -38.39
N TRP A 132 10.88 -6.91 -37.73
CA TRP A 132 10.91 -7.25 -36.32
C TRP A 132 11.41 -6.08 -35.46
N THR A 133 10.48 -5.40 -34.79
CA THR A 133 10.74 -4.18 -34.01
C THR A 133 10.77 -4.44 -32.51
N GLU A 134 11.29 -3.47 -31.74
CA GLU A 134 11.23 -3.50 -30.28
C GLU A 134 9.80 -3.59 -29.74
N ALA A 135 8.83 -2.97 -30.43
CA ALA A 135 7.43 -3.05 -30.06
C ALA A 135 6.88 -4.48 -30.18
N ASP A 136 7.34 -5.26 -31.17
CA ASP A 136 6.97 -6.66 -31.32
C ASP A 136 7.59 -7.50 -30.21
N GLN A 137 8.86 -7.25 -29.87
CA GLN A 137 9.53 -7.92 -28.76
C GLN A 137 8.79 -7.69 -27.44
N ALA A 138 8.39 -6.45 -27.17
CA ALA A 138 7.62 -6.10 -25.98
C ALA A 138 6.24 -6.80 -25.97
N LEU A 139 5.55 -6.83 -27.11
CA LEU A 139 4.27 -7.52 -27.25
C LEU A 139 4.39 -9.02 -26.99
N TRP A 140 5.36 -9.69 -27.63
CA TRP A 140 5.60 -11.13 -27.43
C TRP A 140 6.11 -11.45 -26.04
N ALA A 141 6.99 -10.63 -25.46
CA ALA A 141 7.41 -10.75 -24.07
C ALA A 141 6.22 -10.63 -23.12
N GLY A 142 5.28 -9.71 -23.38
CA GLY A 142 4.04 -9.58 -22.61
C GLY A 142 3.15 -10.84 -22.71
N VAL A 143 2.98 -11.41 -23.90
CA VAL A 143 2.19 -12.64 -24.10
C VAL A 143 2.84 -13.83 -23.38
N ILE A 144 4.16 -13.99 -23.53
CA ILE A 144 4.91 -15.05 -22.83
C ILE A 144 4.83 -14.85 -21.33
N ASN A 145 5.01 -13.63 -20.83
CA ASN A 145 4.86 -13.30 -19.41
C ASN A 145 3.46 -13.70 -18.91
N PHE A 146 2.39 -13.28 -19.59
CA PHE A 146 1.02 -13.66 -19.22
C PHE A 146 0.84 -15.19 -19.15
N TRP A 147 1.28 -15.94 -20.18
CA TRP A 147 1.14 -17.39 -20.21
C TRP A 147 1.99 -18.10 -19.16
N PHE A 148 3.21 -17.61 -18.92
CA PHE A 148 4.18 -18.31 -18.08
C PHE A 148 4.12 -17.90 -16.60
N LEU A 149 3.80 -16.64 -16.28
CA LEU A 149 3.65 -16.11 -14.92
C LEU A 149 2.21 -16.20 -14.41
N GLY A 150 1.19 -16.02 -15.25
CA GLY A 150 -0.22 -16.15 -14.85
C GLY A 150 -0.53 -17.54 -14.25
N ARG A 151 -0.04 -18.60 -14.91
CA ARG A 151 -0.14 -19.99 -14.42
C ARG A 151 0.59 -20.28 -13.10
N VAL A 152 1.57 -19.45 -12.71
CA VAL A 152 2.27 -19.58 -11.41
C VAL A 152 1.38 -19.08 -10.29
N PHE A 153 0.66 -17.97 -10.51
CA PHE A 153 -0.29 -17.43 -9.54
C PHE A 153 -1.54 -18.31 -9.39
N ASP A 154 -2.00 -18.96 -10.47
CA ASP A 154 -3.12 -19.92 -10.39
C ASP A 154 -2.77 -21.17 -9.57
N ARG A 155 -1.50 -21.61 -9.60
CA ARG A 155 -1.04 -22.82 -8.89
C ARG A 155 -0.82 -22.60 -7.39
N GLY A 156 -0.67 -21.36 -6.93
CA GLY A 156 -0.59 -21.03 -5.50
C GLY A 156 -1.95 -21.00 -4.79
N ARG A 157 -3.06 -21.23 -5.51
CA ARG A 157 -4.44 -21.12 -5.03
C ARG A 157 -5.16 -22.47 -4.94
N SER A 158 -4.48 -23.59 -5.18
CA SER A 158 -4.99 -24.97 -4.95
C SER A 158 -4.56 -25.50 -3.61
#